data_AF-A0A973KVY4-F1
#
_entry.id   AF-A0A973KVY4-F1
#
_cell.length_a   1.000
_cell.length_b   1.000
_cell.length_c   1.000
_cell.angle_alpha   90.00
_cell.angle_beta   90.00
_cell.angle_gamma   90.00
#
_symmetry.space_group_name_H-M   'P 1'
#
loop_
_entity.id
_entity.type
_entity.pdbx_description
1 polymer ?
#
loop_
_entity_poly.entity_id
_entity_poly.type
_entity_poly.pdbx_seq_one_letter_code
_entity_poly.pdbx_strand_id
1 'polypeptide(L)'
;MATESVRYPSLIVPVGHVEPVPRRVRGLIGGHVVFDTRRALYVWEWPAYPQFSIPIEDMAEGVLTDDHHTESLGPGPARRHSLQVGSEVRPGAAWLWTDGAPEPLLGTVRFEWKALESWFEEDEQVFVHPRSPYSRVDALRSSSSVRIELDGVVLADAPHCVKLFETGLPTRYYLDRTHIAWPRLRPTDTVTSCPYKGTTSGYWSFDSDTSTHEDIAWAYDFPTPHVNRIAGLVAFYNEHVDLYVDGTPLPRPADPATASSTVT
;
A
#
# COMPACT_ATOMS: atom_id res chain seq x y z
N MET A 1 -5.76 16.81 -29.93
CA MET A 1 -5.27 16.40 -28.60
C MET A 1 -5.66 14.95 -28.41
N ALA A 2 -4.76 14.11 -27.89
CA ALA A 2 -5.10 12.73 -27.58
C ALA A 2 -5.93 12.71 -26.29
N THR A 3 -6.99 11.91 -26.24
CA THR A 3 -7.79 11.73 -25.02
C THR A 3 -6.96 10.96 -23.99
N GLU A 4 -6.74 11.53 -22.81
CA GLU A 4 -6.07 10.84 -21.70
C GLU A 4 -6.96 9.69 -21.19
N SER A 5 -6.39 8.49 -21.01
CA SER A 5 -7.12 7.37 -20.44
C SER A 5 -7.28 7.54 -18.93
N VAL A 6 -8.51 7.43 -18.44
CA VAL A 6 -8.81 7.29 -17.00
C VAL A 6 -8.86 5.83 -16.54
N ARG A 7 -8.68 4.88 -17.47
CA ARG A 7 -8.58 3.45 -17.16
C ARG A 7 -7.14 3.08 -16.83
N TYR A 8 -7.00 2.16 -15.90
CA TYR A 8 -5.73 1.62 -15.41
C TYR A 8 -5.81 0.08 -15.33
N PRO A 9 -4.65 -0.62 -15.35
CA PRO A 9 -4.62 -2.08 -15.23
C PRO A 9 -5.33 -2.55 -13.95
N SER A 10 -6.13 -3.61 -14.06
CA SER A 10 -6.83 -4.21 -12.92
C SER A 10 -5.89 -5.07 -12.07
N LEU A 11 -6.32 -5.34 -10.84
CA LEU A 11 -5.75 -6.41 -10.02
C LEU A 11 -6.21 -7.75 -10.60
N ILE A 12 -5.27 -8.61 -10.99
CA ILE A 12 -5.56 -9.85 -11.72
C ILE A 12 -5.45 -11.12 -10.88
N VAL A 13 -4.92 -11.00 -9.66
CA VAL A 13 -4.60 -12.15 -8.82
C VAL A 13 -5.84 -12.57 -8.03
N PRO A 14 -6.32 -13.81 -8.18
CA PRO A 14 -7.48 -14.27 -7.44
C PRO A 14 -7.15 -14.59 -5.97
N VAL A 15 -8.17 -14.57 -5.12
CA VAL A 15 -8.06 -15.04 -3.73
C VAL A 15 -7.67 -16.53 -3.71
N GLY A 16 -6.77 -16.90 -2.80
CA GLY A 16 -6.23 -18.25 -2.66
C GLY A 16 -5.07 -18.56 -3.61
N HIS A 17 -4.66 -17.61 -4.46
CA HIS A 17 -3.43 -17.76 -5.25
C HIS A 17 -2.20 -17.78 -4.34
N VAL A 18 -1.24 -18.66 -4.67
CA VAL A 18 -0.02 -18.88 -3.90
C VAL A 18 1.17 -18.93 -4.85
N GLU A 19 2.24 -18.21 -4.51
CA GLU A 19 3.49 -18.16 -5.29
C GLU A 19 4.69 -18.19 -4.35
N PRO A 20 5.85 -18.74 -4.75
CA PRO A 20 7.06 -18.68 -3.94
C PRO A 20 7.58 -17.24 -3.82
N VAL A 21 8.12 -16.90 -2.66
CA VAL A 21 8.90 -15.66 -2.47
C VAL A 21 10.36 -15.98 -2.82
N PRO A 22 10.92 -15.49 -3.93
CA PRO A 22 12.31 -15.79 -4.32
C PRO A 22 13.31 -14.89 -3.58
N ARG A 23 13.05 -14.61 -2.30
CA ARG A 23 13.80 -13.68 -1.44
C ARG A 23 13.88 -14.23 -0.03
N ARG A 24 14.90 -13.82 0.73
CA ARG A 24 14.95 -14.01 2.18
C ARG A 24 13.91 -13.11 2.85
N VAL A 25 13.12 -13.66 3.76
CA VAL A 25 12.13 -12.91 4.55
C VAL A 25 12.42 -13.10 6.03
N ARG A 26 12.44 -12.01 6.79
CA ARG A 26 12.69 -12.01 8.24
C ARG A 26 11.62 -11.22 8.97
N GLY A 27 11.19 -11.73 10.12
CA GLY A 27 10.26 -11.08 11.03
C GLY A 27 10.87 -10.97 12.43
N LEU A 28 10.80 -9.78 13.01
CA LEU A 28 11.42 -9.48 14.31
C LEU A 28 10.44 -8.82 15.30
N ILE A 29 10.67 -9.07 16.59
CA ILE A 29 10.04 -8.38 17.73
C ILE A 29 11.13 -7.98 18.72
N GLY A 30 11.23 -6.70 19.09
CA GLY A 30 12.22 -6.21 20.04
C GLY A 30 13.65 -6.56 19.63
N GLY A 31 13.93 -6.63 18.32
CA GLY A 31 15.22 -7.06 17.77
C GLY A 31 15.47 -8.58 17.77
N HIS A 32 14.57 -9.39 18.32
CA HIS A 32 14.66 -10.86 18.31
C HIS A 32 14.03 -11.41 17.03
N VAL A 33 14.70 -12.38 16.41
CA VAL A 33 14.21 -13.07 15.21
C VAL A 33 13.10 -14.04 15.59
N VAL A 34 11.91 -13.83 15.03
CA VAL A 34 10.78 -14.77 15.12
C VAL A 34 10.90 -15.84 14.03
N PHE A 35 11.33 -15.44 12.84
CA PHE A 35 11.68 -16.35 11.75
C PHE A 35 12.68 -15.71 10.79
N ASP A 36 13.40 -16.55 10.06
CA ASP A 36 14.32 -16.18 8.99
C ASP A 36 14.31 -17.26 7.91
N THR A 37 13.65 -16.99 6.78
CA THR A 37 13.37 -18.00 5.76
C THR A 37 13.79 -17.53 4.37
N ARG A 38 14.08 -18.48 3.47
CA ARG A 38 14.16 -18.28 2.01
C ARG A 38 13.08 -19.04 1.26
N ARG A 39 12.06 -19.47 1.98
CA ARG A 39 11.00 -20.38 1.52
C ARG A 39 9.62 -19.85 1.89
N ALA A 40 9.52 -18.55 2.17
CA ALA A 40 8.25 -17.88 2.33
C ALA A 40 7.41 -18.03 1.05
N LEU A 41 6.09 -17.99 1.23
CA LEU A 41 5.11 -17.98 0.16
C LEU A 41 4.33 -16.67 0.20
N TYR A 42 4.03 -16.14 -0.98
CA TYR A 42 2.97 -15.15 -1.13
C TYR A 42 1.63 -15.87 -1.11
N VAL A 43 0.65 -15.32 -0.39
CA VAL A 43 -0.74 -15.80 -0.42
C VAL A 43 -1.70 -14.62 -0.54
N TRP A 44 -2.57 -14.64 -1.55
CA TRP A 44 -3.58 -13.60 -1.73
C TRP A 44 -4.85 -13.95 -0.95
N GLU A 45 -5.04 -13.34 0.22
CA GLU A 45 -6.30 -13.42 0.95
C GLU A 45 -7.36 -12.46 0.38
N TRP A 46 -6.92 -11.48 -0.41
CA TRP A 46 -7.72 -10.53 -1.17
C TRP A 46 -6.90 -10.00 -2.38
N PRO A 47 -7.52 -9.38 -3.40
CA PRO A 47 -6.82 -9.12 -4.67
C PRO A 47 -5.70 -8.06 -4.66
N ALA A 48 -5.68 -7.12 -3.70
CA ALA A 48 -4.80 -5.94 -3.79
C ALA A 48 -3.32 -6.23 -3.47
N TYR A 49 -3.05 -7.11 -2.51
CA TYR A 49 -1.69 -7.51 -2.16
C TYR A 49 -1.66 -8.87 -1.45
N PRO A 50 -0.54 -9.61 -1.53
CA PRO A 50 -0.37 -10.86 -0.81
C PRO A 50 -0.03 -10.64 0.67
N GLN A 51 -0.20 -11.69 1.47
CA GLN A 51 0.48 -11.88 2.74
C GLN A 51 1.70 -12.80 2.56
N PHE A 52 2.63 -12.75 3.51
CA PHE A 52 3.63 -13.79 3.63
C PHE A 52 3.09 -14.95 4.46
N SER A 53 3.34 -16.17 4.00
CA SER A 53 3.16 -17.40 4.76
C SER A 53 4.51 -18.09 4.92
N ILE A 54 4.90 -18.40 6.16
CA ILE A 54 6.26 -18.81 6.51
C ILE A 54 6.25 -20.26 6.99
N PRO A 55 7.14 -21.16 6.50
CA PRO A 55 7.21 -22.52 7.03
C PRO A 55 7.37 -22.55 8.55
N ILE A 56 6.58 -23.36 9.24
CA ILE A 56 6.62 -23.46 10.71
C ILE A 56 7.99 -23.93 11.22
N GLU A 57 8.69 -24.74 10.42
CA GLU A 57 10.03 -25.24 10.70
C GLU A 57 11.14 -24.16 10.63
N ASP A 58 10.86 -22.99 10.05
CA ASP A 58 11.76 -21.84 10.03
C ASP A 58 11.48 -20.84 11.17
N MET A 59 10.52 -21.16 12.06
CA MET A 59 10.22 -20.37 13.25
C MET A 59 11.28 -20.61 14.33
N ALA A 60 11.57 -19.56 15.11
CA ALA A 60 12.30 -19.74 16.35
C ALA A 60 11.50 -20.63 17.33
N GLU A 61 12.23 -21.43 18.12
CA GLU A 61 11.60 -22.38 19.04
C GLU A 61 10.72 -21.67 20.08
N GLY A 62 9.53 -22.20 20.33
CA GLY A 62 8.61 -21.71 21.36
C GLY A 62 7.92 -20.38 21.04
N VAL A 63 8.09 -19.81 19.85
CA VAL A 63 7.45 -18.52 19.51
C VAL A 63 5.96 -18.63 19.21
N LEU A 64 5.44 -19.81 18.92
CA LEU A 64 4.02 -20.03 18.66
C LEU A 64 3.41 -20.90 19.75
N THR A 65 2.32 -20.41 20.34
CA THR A 65 1.46 -21.18 21.24
C THR A 65 0.10 -21.35 20.61
N ASP A 66 -0.41 -22.57 20.63
CA ASP A 66 -1.67 -22.94 20.02
C ASP A 66 -2.87 -22.45 20.82
N ASP A 67 -3.78 -21.69 20.18
CA ASP A 67 -4.99 -21.18 20.84
C ASP A 67 -6.13 -22.21 20.88
N HIS A 68 -5.93 -23.38 20.27
CA HIS A 68 -6.95 -24.42 20.08
C HIS A 68 -8.22 -23.90 19.37
N HIS A 69 -8.03 -22.94 18.47
CA HIS A 69 -9.10 -22.31 17.70
C HIS A 69 -8.78 -22.37 16.20
N THR A 70 -9.79 -22.69 15.38
CA THR A 70 -9.68 -22.71 13.93
C THR A 70 -10.59 -21.65 13.34
N GLU A 71 -10.05 -20.88 12.41
CA GLU A 71 -10.75 -19.84 11.67
C GLU A 71 -10.67 -20.15 10.17
N SER A 72 -11.59 -19.59 9.37
CA SER A 72 -11.48 -19.62 7.92
C SER A 72 -11.02 -18.25 7.43
N LEU A 73 -9.82 -18.20 6.86
CA LEU A 73 -9.32 -17.03 6.14
C LEU A 73 -9.66 -17.18 4.66
N GLY A 74 -9.37 -16.14 3.85
CA GLY A 74 -9.70 -16.13 2.42
C GLY A 74 -9.29 -17.41 1.65
N PRO A 75 -8.06 -17.91 1.81
CA PRO A 75 -7.58 -19.14 1.17
C PRO A 75 -8.14 -20.44 1.77
N GLY A 76 -8.63 -20.46 3.01
CA GLY A 76 -9.09 -21.69 3.66
C GLY A 76 -8.95 -21.68 5.19
N PRO A 77 -9.15 -22.85 5.84
CA PRO A 77 -9.04 -22.99 7.28
C PRO A 77 -7.59 -22.85 7.77
N ALA A 78 -7.43 -22.18 8.91
CA ALA A 78 -6.16 -22.04 9.62
C ALA A 78 -6.35 -22.08 11.13
N ARG A 79 -5.41 -22.70 11.83
CA ARG A 79 -5.40 -22.79 13.29
C ARG A 79 -4.72 -21.56 13.87
N ARG A 80 -5.42 -20.84 14.74
CA ARG A 80 -4.93 -19.62 15.38
C ARG A 80 -3.91 -19.94 16.48
N HIS A 81 -2.88 -19.13 16.54
CA HIS A 81 -1.80 -19.19 17.50
C HIS A 81 -1.52 -17.80 18.08
N SER A 82 -1.12 -17.77 19.35
CA SER A 82 -0.53 -16.63 20.02
C SER A 82 0.98 -16.59 19.76
N LEU A 83 1.50 -15.39 19.48
CA LEU A 83 2.93 -15.17 19.26
C LEU A 83 3.59 -14.78 20.60
N GLN A 84 4.65 -15.48 20.96
CA GLN A 84 5.39 -15.29 22.22
C GLN A 84 6.86 -15.00 21.95
N VAL A 85 7.36 -13.89 22.49
CA VAL A 85 8.79 -13.54 22.42
C VAL A 85 9.24 -13.07 23.80
N GLY A 86 10.09 -13.87 24.45
CA GLY A 86 10.46 -13.65 25.85
C GLY A 86 9.23 -13.68 26.76
N SER A 87 8.98 -12.58 27.48
CA SER A 87 7.79 -12.40 28.34
C SER A 87 6.60 -11.77 27.62
N GLU A 88 6.78 -11.29 26.39
CA GLU A 88 5.71 -10.64 25.63
C GLU A 88 4.86 -11.71 24.93
N VAL A 89 3.54 -11.57 25.05
CA VAL A 89 2.55 -12.40 24.37
C VAL A 89 1.65 -11.50 23.54
N ARG A 90 1.51 -11.83 22.26
CA ARG A 90 0.60 -11.20 21.30
C ARG A 90 -0.49 -12.22 20.95
N PRO A 91 -1.65 -12.20 21.64
CA PRO A 91 -2.66 -13.24 21.50
C PRO A 91 -3.27 -13.28 20.10
N GLY A 92 -3.51 -14.48 19.57
CA GLY A 92 -4.24 -14.67 18.32
C GLY A 92 -3.63 -14.00 17.08
N ALA A 93 -2.30 -13.88 17.05
CA ALA A 93 -1.58 -13.06 16.08
C ALA A 93 -0.99 -13.85 14.89
N ALA A 94 -1.17 -15.17 14.87
CA ALA A 94 -0.65 -16.06 13.83
C ALA A 94 -1.67 -17.14 13.45
N TRP A 95 -1.61 -17.60 12.20
CA TRP A 95 -2.52 -18.58 11.62
C TRP A 95 -1.72 -19.63 10.87
N LEU A 96 -1.70 -20.85 11.39
CA LEU A 96 -1.08 -22.02 10.75
C LEU A 96 -2.10 -22.64 9.80
N TRP A 97 -1.79 -22.70 8.51
CA TRP A 97 -2.69 -23.33 7.53
C TRP A 97 -2.76 -24.85 7.74
N THR A 98 -3.99 -25.37 7.72
CA THR A 98 -4.31 -26.78 7.98
C THR A 98 -5.08 -27.41 6.83
N ASP A 99 -5.39 -28.70 6.95
CA ASP A 99 -6.20 -29.47 6.00
C ASP A 99 -7.43 -28.67 5.51
N GLY A 100 -7.55 -28.55 4.18
CA GLY A 100 -8.57 -27.75 3.51
C GLY A 100 -8.05 -26.42 2.94
N ALA A 101 -6.88 -25.94 3.36
CA ALA A 101 -6.18 -24.86 2.67
C ALA A 101 -5.45 -25.38 1.40
N PRO A 102 -5.04 -24.49 0.47
CA PRO A 102 -4.19 -24.85 -0.66
C PRO A 102 -2.97 -25.65 -0.23
N GLU A 103 -2.67 -26.75 -0.94
CA GLU A 103 -1.59 -27.68 -0.60
C GLU A 103 -0.24 -26.99 -0.32
N PRO A 104 0.22 -25.99 -1.09
CA PRO A 104 1.50 -25.34 -0.81
C PRO A 104 1.55 -24.59 0.53
N LEU A 105 0.41 -24.21 1.11
CA LEU A 105 0.35 -23.49 2.38
C LEU A 105 0.40 -24.41 3.59
N LEU A 106 0.13 -25.71 3.45
CA LEU A 106 0.09 -26.63 4.58
C LEU A 106 1.41 -26.62 5.34
N GLY A 107 1.36 -26.45 6.67
CA GLY A 107 2.56 -26.33 7.50
C GLY A 107 3.24 -24.95 7.45
N THR A 108 2.60 -23.93 6.88
CA THR A 108 3.08 -22.55 6.89
C THR A 108 2.19 -21.64 7.75
N VAL A 109 2.76 -20.55 8.25
CA VAL A 109 2.17 -19.63 9.22
C VAL A 109 2.07 -18.24 8.62
N ARG A 110 0.86 -17.69 8.60
CA ARG A 110 0.57 -16.29 8.29
C ARG A 110 0.47 -15.49 9.58
N PHE A 111 0.92 -14.23 9.57
CA PHE A 111 0.88 -13.37 10.75
C PHE A 111 -0.01 -12.16 10.54
N GLU A 112 -0.56 -11.62 11.62
CA GLU A 112 -1.06 -10.26 11.63
C GLU A 112 0.15 -9.35 11.41
N TRP A 113 0.11 -8.50 10.38
CA TRP A 113 1.29 -7.71 10.00
C TRP A 113 1.88 -6.91 11.16
N LYS A 114 1.01 -6.25 11.95
CA LYS A 114 1.37 -5.43 13.11
C LYS A 114 1.84 -6.23 14.31
N ALA A 115 1.62 -7.54 14.33
CA ALA A 115 2.11 -8.41 15.38
C ALA A 115 3.61 -8.67 15.28
N LEU A 116 4.27 -8.30 14.19
CA LEU A 116 5.72 -8.16 14.13
C LEU A 116 6.09 -6.68 14.03
N GLU A 117 7.19 -6.30 14.66
CA GLU A 117 7.63 -4.90 14.67
C GLU A 117 8.42 -4.53 13.44
N SER A 118 9.12 -5.51 12.84
CA SER A 118 9.92 -5.28 11.65
C SER A 118 9.90 -6.50 10.76
N TRP A 119 9.63 -6.23 9.48
CA TRP A 119 9.71 -7.19 8.39
C TRP A 119 10.83 -6.77 7.45
N PHE A 120 11.58 -7.74 6.93
CA PHE A 120 12.61 -7.50 5.94
C PHE A 120 12.46 -8.45 4.76
N GLU A 121 12.61 -7.91 3.56
CA GLU A 121 12.91 -8.68 2.35
C GLU A 121 14.37 -8.44 1.99
N GLU A 122 15.16 -9.52 1.93
CA GLU A 122 16.62 -9.41 2.01
C GLU A 122 17.00 -8.52 3.19
N ASP A 123 17.73 -7.44 2.97
CA ASP A 123 18.13 -6.45 3.97
C ASP A 123 17.31 -5.16 3.93
N GLU A 124 16.26 -5.10 3.11
CA GLU A 124 15.37 -3.95 2.98
C GLU A 124 14.14 -4.13 3.86
N GLN A 125 13.86 -3.13 4.72
CA GLN A 125 12.67 -3.17 5.54
C GLN A 125 11.41 -3.06 4.66
N VAL A 126 10.44 -3.92 4.92
CA VAL A 126 9.10 -3.83 4.36
C VAL A 126 8.15 -3.37 5.47
N PHE A 127 7.27 -2.43 5.14
CA PHE A 127 6.33 -1.84 6.08
C PHE A 127 4.93 -1.85 5.46
N VAL A 128 3.89 -1.74 6.31
CA VAL A 128 2.46 -1.80 5.95
C VAL A 128 1.98 -3.18 5.47
N HIS A 129 2.55 -3.76 4.41
CA HIS A 129 2.24 -5.11 3.91
C HIS A 129 3.28 -5.59 2.88
N PRO A 130 3.31 -6.88 2.51
CA PRO A 130 4.18 -7.40 1.44
C PRO A 130 3.93 -6.72 0.09
N ARG A 131 5.00 -6.57 -0.70
CA ARG A 131 4.88 -6.08 -2.08
C ARG A 131 4.44 -7.23 -2.98
N SER A 132 3.43 -6.98 -3.80
CA SER A 132 2.98 -7.93 -4.81
C SER A 132 3.99 -8.00 -5.95
N PRO A 133 4.45 -9.20 -6.38
CA PRO A 133 5.30 -9.34 -7.56
C PRO A 133 4.57 -8.98 -8.87
N TYR A 134 3.24 -8.84 -8.84
CA TYR A 134 2.40 -8.48 -9.98
C TYR A 134 1.94 -7.02 -9.95
N SER A 135 2.27 -6.28 -8.90
CA SER A 135 2.02 -4.83 -8.85
C SER A 135 3.21 -4.09 -9.43
N ARG A 136 2.92 -3.15 -10.32
CA ARG A 136 3.93 -2.28 -10.92
C ARG A 136 3.64 -0.85 -10.53
N VAL A 137 4.70 -0.12 -10.17
CA VAL A 137 4.64 1.31 -9.87
C VAL A 137 5.71 2.02 -10.70
N ASP A 138 5.30 2.81 -11.68
CA ASP A 138 6.19 3.58 -12.55
C ASP A 138 5.96 5.08 -12.35
N ALA A 139 7.06 5.84 -12.23
CA ALA A 139 7.02 7.30 -12.25
C ALA A 139 7.71 7.81 -13.53
N LEU A 140 6.98 8.48 -14.42
CA LEU A 140 7.49 8.94 -15.72
C LEU A 140 7.32 10.45 -15.86
N ARG A 141 8.39 11.15 -16.27
CA ARG A 141 8.32 12.58 -16.63
C ARG A 141 7.46 12.76 -17.88
N SER A 142 6.66 13.81 -17.90
CA SER A 142 5.77 14.13 -19.00
C SER A 142 5.77 15.63 -19.25
N SER A 143 5.69 16.01 -20.53
CA SER A 143 5.44 17.39 -20.96
C SER A 143 3.96 17.75 -20.96
N SER A 144 3.07 16.87 -20.48
CA SER A 144 1.66 17.21 -20.31
C SER A 144 1.51 18.28 -19.22
N SER A 145 0.74 19.33 -19.51
CA SER A 145 0.35 20.31 -18.51
C SER A 145 -0.77 19.77 -17.63
N VAL A 146 -0.79 20.20 -16.38
CA VAL A 146 -1.81 19.81 -15.39
C VAL A 146 -2.30 21.04 -14.66
N ARG A 147 -3.61 21.21 -14.61
CA ARG A 147 -4.28 22.25 -13.83
C ARG A 147 -5.27 21.60 -12.86
N ILE A 148 -5.24 22.06 -11.62
CA ILE A 148 -6.08 21.58 -10.53
C ILE A 148 -6.96 22.73 -10.05
N GLU A 149 -8.26 22.51 -10.05
CA GLU A 149 -9.26 23.42 -9.52
C GLU A 149 -10.14 22.72 -8.49
N LEU A 150 -10.71 23.48 -7.56
CA LEU A 150 -11.75 23.03 -6.67
C LEU A 150 -12.61 24.23 -6.28
N ASP A 151 -13.93 24.10 -6.34
CA ASP A 151 -14.89 25.19 -6.07
C ASP A 151 -14.60 26.50 -6.86
N GLY A 152 -14.13 26.36 -8.10
CA GLY A 152 -13.76 27.48 -8.98
C GLY A 152 -12.43 28.15 -8.65
N VAL A 153 -11.65 27.59 -7.71
CA VAL A 153 -10.37 28.11 -7.26
C VAL A 153 -9.23 27.25 -7.81
N VAL A 154 -8.30 27.87 -8.55
CA VAL A 154 -7.08 27.19 -9.03
C VAL A 154 -6.13 26.91 -7.87
N LEU A 155 -5.82 25.64 -7.61
CA LEU A 155 -4.90 25.20 -6.57
C LEU A 155 -3.51 24.86 -7.13
N ALA A 156 -3.43 24.48 -8.40
CA ALA A 156 -2.17 24.29 -9.12
C ALA A 156 -2.33 24.51 -10.63
N ASP A 157 -1.29 25.04 -11.29
CA ASP A 157 -1.21 25.17 -12.75
C ASP A 157 0.24 24.95 -13.19
N ALA A 158 0.54 23.76 -13.70
CA ALA A 158 1.89 23.28 -13.99
C ALA A 158 2.05 22.93 -15.48
N PRO A 159 3.13 23.39 -16.14
CA PRO A 159 3.37 23.13 -17.56
C PRO A 159 3.97 21.75 -17.85
N HIS A 160 4.35 21.00 -16.82
CA HIS A 160 4.89 19.64 -16.90
C HIS A 160 4.60 18.90 -15.61
N CYS A 161 4.66 17.57 -15.64
CA CYS A 161 4.40 16.73 -14.47
C CYS A 161 5.23 15.45 -14.48
N VAL A 162 5.17 14.71 -13.38
CA VAL A 162 5.50 13.29 -13.32
C VAL A 162 4.19 12.51 -13.19
N LYS A 163 3.90 11.66 -14.18
CA LYS A 163 2.77 10.72 -14.11
C LYS A 163 3.22 9.48 -13.36
N LEU A 164 2.49 9.13 -12.30
CA LEU A 164 2.69 7.90 -11.55
C LEU A 164 1.58 6.91 -11.90
N PHE A 165 1.99 5.74 -12.39
CA PHE A 165 1.12 4.62 -12.73
C PHE A 165 1.30 3.54 -11.68
N GLU A 166 0.19 3.06 -11.11
CA GLU A 166 0.18 1.98 -10.14
C GLU A 166 -0.91 0.98 -10.49
N THR A 167 -0.56 -0.30 -10.55
CA THR A 167 -1.54 -1.36 -10.84
C THR A 167 -2.73 -1.27 -9.88
N GLY A 168 -3.94 -1.22 -10.43
CA GLY A 168 -5.17 -1.16 -9.65
C GLY A 168 -5.59 0.24 -9.19
N LEU A 169 -4.80 1.29 -9.46
CA LEU A 169 -5.12 2.66 -9.01
C LEU A 169 -5.12 3.69 -10.16
N PRO A 170 -5.89 4.79 -10.03
CA PRO A 170 -5.84 5.91 -10.95
C PRO A 170 -4.43 6.50 -11.09
N THR A 171 -4.09 6.96 -12.30
CA THR A 171 -2.87 7.72 -12.54
C THR A 171 -2.82 8.96 -11.63
N ARG A 172 -1.72 9.13 -10.90
CA ARG A 172 -1.47 10.33 -10.10
C ARG A 172 -0.53 11.27 -10.81
N TYR A 173 -0.80 12.57 -10.72
CA TYR A 173 -0.02 13.61 -11.37
C TYR A 173 0.75 14.38 -10.30
N TYR A 174 2.07 14.21 -10.29
CA TYR A 174 2.98 14.88 -9.36
C TYR A 174 3.53 16.15 -10.01
N LEU A 175 3.35 17.28 -9.33
CA LEU A 175 3.64 18.62 -9.80
C LEU A 175 4.78 19.23 -8.99
N ASP A 176 5.58 20.08 -9.65
CA ASP A 176 6.62 20.85 -8.95
C ASP A 176 5.98 21.84 -7.96
N ARG A 177 6.59 21.97 -6.77
CA ARG A 177 6.07 22.81 -5.68
C ARG A 177 5.93 24.27 -6.07
N THR A 178 6.69 24.75 -7.04
CA THR A 178 6.63 26.13 -7.54
C THR A 178 5.33 26.45 -8.28
N HIS A 179 4.60 25.43 -8.71
CA HIS A 179 3.31 25.54 -9.41
C HIS A 179 2.10 25.34 -8.50
N ILE A 180 2.31 25.18 -7.19
CA ILE A 180 1.25 25.00 -6.20
C ILE A 180 0.90 26.33 -5.54
N ALA A 181 -0.38 26.65 -5.41
CA ALA A 181 -0.87 27.85 -4.76
C ALA A 181 -0.87 27.72 -3.22
N TRP A 182 0.31 27.56 -2.62
CA TRP A 182 0.49 27.32 -1.17
C TRP A 182 -0.30 28.22 -0.23
N PRO A 183 -0.49 29.54 -0.48
CA PRO A 183 -1.29 30.38 0.41
C PRO A 183 -2.76 29.96 0.55
N ARG A 184 -3.25 29.09 -0.35
CA ARG A 184 -4.60 28.53 -0.31
C ARG A 184 -4.68 27.21 0.44
N LEU A 185 -3.54 26.57 0.72
CA LEU A 185 -3.46 25.24 1.28
C LEU A 185 -2.99 25.29 2.73
N ARG A 186 -3.70 24.56 3.60
CA ARG A 186 -3.37 24.43 5.02
C ARG A 186 -2.68 23.07 5.24
N PRO A 187 -1.48 23.02 5.82
CA PRO A 187 -0.85 21.74 6.16
C PRO A 187 -1.64 21.01 7.25
N THR A 188 -1.58 19.68 7.25
CA THR A 188 -2.15 18.81 8.28
C THR A 188 -1.09 17.90 8.88
N ASP A 189 -1.41 17.31 10.04
CA ASP A 189 -0.55 16.33 10.71
C ASP A 189 -0.75 14.90 10.16
N THR A 190 -1.54 14.74 9.09
CA THR A 190 -1.82 13.45 8.48
C THR A 190 -0.54 12.83 7.92
N VAL A 191 -0.34 11.55 8.22
CA VAL A 191 0.77 10.75 7.69
C VAL A 191 0.24 9.40 7.25
N THR A 192 0.55 9.02 6.01
CA THR A 192 0.25 7.70 5.47
C THR A 192 1.55 7.02 5.03
N SER A 193 1.50 5.69 4.93
CA SER A 193 2.64 4.90 4.48
C SER A 193 2.21 3.89 3.44
N CYS A 194 3.06 3.69 2.44
CA CYS A 194 2.85 2.78 1.33
C CYS A 194 4.14 1.99 1.08
N PRO A 195 4.09 0.64 0.97
CA PRO A 195 5.31 -0.16 0.77
C PRO A 195 6.01 0.12 -0.56
N TYR A 196 5.32 0.71 -1.53
CA TYR A 196 5.88 1.06 -2.83
C TYR A 196 6.42 2.49 -2.88
N LYS A 197 5.86 3.43 -2.11
CA LYS A 197 6.19 4.86 -2.23
C LYS A 197 6.97 5.42 -1.07
N GLY A 198 6.86 4.85 0.12
CA GLY A 198 7.44 5.41 1.33
C GLY A 198 6.37 5.93 2.29
N THR A 199 6.80 6.77 3.21
CA THR A 199 5.92 7.52 4.12
C THR A 199 5.78 8.94 3.58
N THR A 200 4.54 9.44 3.53
CA THR A 200 4.27 10.81 3.09
C THR A 200 4.96 11.82 4.00
N SER A 201 5.57 12.85 3.42
CA SER A 201 6.23 13.91 4.19
C SER A 201 5.32 15.10 4.48
N GLY A 202 4.14 15.16 3.86
CA GLY A 202 3.15 16.19 4.17
C GLY A 202 1.82 15.91 3.49
N TYR A 203 0.78 16.45 4.11
CA TYR A 203 -0.58 16.54 3.60
C TYR A 203 -1.09 17.98 3.70
N TRP A 204 -2.01 18.33 2.82
CA TRP A 204 -2.63 19.65 2.78
C TRP A 204 -4.12 19.58 2.49
N SER A 205 -4.86 20.42 3.22
CA SER A 205 -6.30 20.67 3.08
C SER A 205 -6.56 22.00 2.39
N PHE A 206 -7.77 22.16 1.85
CA PHE A 206 -8.25 23.40 1.27
C PHE A 206 -9.57 23.81 1.91
N ASP A 207 -9.62 25.02 2.45
CA ASP A 207 -10.83 25.64 2.96
C ASP A 207 -11.35 26.62 1.89
N SER A 208 -12.48 26.28 1.25
CA SER A 208 -13.18 27.19 0.34
C SER A 208 -14.19 28.04 1.12
N ASP A 209 -14.80 29.02 0.46
CA ASP A 209 -15.87 29.83 1.07
C ASP A 209 -17.11 28.99 1.44
N THR A 210 -17.26 27.80 0.85
CA THR A 210 -18.44 26.94 0.99
C THR A 210 -18.20 25.66 1.76
N SER A 211 -16.96 25.16 1.81
CA SER A 211 -16.64 23.87 2.42
C SER A 211 -15.16 23.71 2.77
N THR A 212 -14.89 22.89 3.78
CA THR A 212 -13.56 22.39 4.09
C THR A 212 -13.33 21.06 3.38
N HIS A 213 -12.19 20.95 2.70
CA HIS A 213 -11.74 19.75 1.99
C HIS A 213 -10.44 19.26 2.62
N GLU A 214 -10.54 18.23 3.45
CA GLU A 214 -9.40 17.70 4.20
C GLU A 214 -8.48 16.84 3.32
N ASP A 215 -7.17 16.95 3.54
CA ASP A 215 -6.12 16.06 3.02
C ASP A 215 -6.17 15.80 1.51
N ILE A 216 -6.53 16.82 0.72
CA ILE A 216 -6.70 16.71 -0.74
C ILE A 216 -5.38 16.59 -1.52
N ALA A 217 -4.25 16.95 -0.91
CA ALA A 217 -2.93 16.89 -1.52
C ALA A 217 -1.90 16.27 -0.59
N TRP A 218 -0.90 15.60 -1.15
CA TRP A 218 0.20 14.99 -0.40
C TRP A 218 1.53 15.07 -1.14
N ALA A 219 2.62 14.80 -0.43
CA ALA A 219 3.97 14.75 -0.97
C ALA A 219 4.80 13.61 -0.34
N TYR A 220 5.88 13.25 -1.04
CA TYR A 220 6.94 12.38 -0.53
C TYR A 220 8.28 13.08 -0.76
N ASP A 221 8.92 13.59 0.29
CA ASP A 221 10.28 14.15 0.18
C ASP A 221 11.34 13.05 0.10
N PHE A 222 11.07 11.89 0.70
CA PHE A 222 11.97 10.73 0.72
C PHE A 222 11.25 9.45 0.26
N PRO A 223 10.80 9.39 -1.02
CA PRO A 223 10.14 8.20 -1.52
C PRO A 223 11.11 7.02 -1.65
N THR A 224 10.57 5.81 -1.88
CA THR A 224 11.42 4.65 -2.18
C THR A 224 12.27 4.88 -3.44
N PRO A 225 13.42 4.19 -3.58
CA PRO A 225 14.26 4.31 -4.77
C PRO A 225 13.53 4.04 -6.10
N HIS A 226 12.51 3.16 -6.09
CA HIS A 226 11.75 2.78 -7.29
C HIS A 226 10.95 3.93 -7.90
N VAL A 227 10.51 4.89 -7.08
CA VAL A 227 9.70 6.03 -7.52
C VAL A 227 10.34 7.38 -7.21
N ASN A 228 11.66 7.43 -7.03
CA ASN A 228 12.42 8.65 -6.67
C ASN A 228 12.15 9.88 -7.56
N ARG A 229 11.62 9.69 -8.77
CA ARG A 229 11.20 10.81 -9.63
C ARG A 229 10.06 11.67 -9.06
N ILE A 230 9.32 11.19 -8.06
CA ILE A 230 8.28 11.98 -7.37
C ILE A 230 8.82 12.74 -6.15
N ALA A 231 10.11 12.61 -5.82
CA ALA A 231 10.69 13.22 -4.63
C ALA A 231 10.47 14.73 -4.60
N GLY A 232 9.87 15.21 -3.51
CA GLY A 232 9.54 16.63 -3.30
C GLY A 232 8.39 17.17 -4.15
N LEU A 233 7.77 16.36 -5.01
CA LEU A 233 6.62 16.77 -5.81
C LEU A 233 5.31 16.57 -5.06
N VAL A 234 4.27 17.29 -5.49
CA VAL A 234 2.94 17.29 -4.85
C VAL A 234 1.91 16.68 -5.80
N ALA A 235 1.08 15.78 -5.28
CA ALA A 235 -0.07 15.24 -6.00
C ALA A 235 -1.37 15.58 -5.27
N PHE A 236 -2.47 15.61 -6.02
CA PHE A 236 -3.82 15.77 -5.49
C PHE A 236 -4.63 14.49 -5.71
N TYR A 237 -5.60 14.23 -4.83
CA TYR A 237 -6.55 13.14 -5.04
C TYR A 237 -7.52 13.55 -6.16
N ASN A 238 -7.35 12.96 -7.35
CA ASN A 238 -8.17 13.19 -8.53
C ASN A 238 -9.68 13.13 -8.24
N GLU A 239 -10.09 12.28 -7.30
CA GLU A 239 -11.46 12.06 -6.83
C GLU A 239 -12.02 13.22 -6.00
N HIS A 240 -11.15 14.11 -5.52
CA HIS A 240 -11.49 15.25 -4.66
C HIS A 240 -11.28 16.61 -5.33
N VAL A 241 -10.76 16.66 -6.56
CA VAL A 241 -10.48 17.90 -7.29
C VAL A 241 -10.96 17.83 -8.74
N ASP A 242 -11.11 18.99 -9.38
CA ASP A 242 -11.30 19.11 -10.82
C ASP A 242 -9.93 19.18 -11.49
N LEU A 243 -9.58 18.12 -12.23
CA LEU A 243 -8.26 17.95 -12.83
C LEU A 243 -8.33 18.07 -14.35
N TYR A 244 -7.44 18.88 -14.91
CA TYR A 244 -7.31 19.10 -16.35
C TYR A 244 -5.92 18.67 -16.80
N VAL A 245 -5.83 17.87 -17.87
CA VAL A 245 -4.56 17.48 -18.51
C VAL A 245 -4.55 18.04 -19.92
N ASP A 246 -3.52 18.81 -20.27
CA ASP A 246 -3.39 19.47 -21.57
C ASP A 246 -4.65 20.28 -21.95
N GLY A 247 -5.26 20.93 -20.95
CA GLY A 247 -6.49 21.71 -21.08
C GLY A 247 -7.79 20.89 -21.16
N THR A 248 -7.71 19.57 -21.12
CA THR A 248 -8.89 18.67 -21.18
C THR A 248 -9.27 18.21 -19.77
N PRO A 249 -10.53 18.40 -19.32
CA PRO A 249 -10.98 17.92 -18.02
C PRO A 249 -10.99 16.38 -17.97
N LEU A 250 -10.51 15.81 -16.87
CA LEU A 250 -10.63 14.39 -16.57
C LEU A 250 -11.78 14.14 -15.58
N PRO A 251 -12.62 13.13 -15.82
CA PRO A 251 -13.64 12.75 -14.86
C PRO A 251 -12.98 12.27 -13.55
N ARG A 252 -13.58 12.64 -12.42
CA ARG A 252 -13.18 12.16 -11.10
C ARG A 252 -13.34 10.63 -11.04
N PRO A 253 -12.31 9.86 -10.69
CA PRO A 253 -12.45 8.41 -10.49
C PRO A 253 -13.34 8.15 -9.27
N ALA A 254 -13.91 6.94 -9.20
CA ALA A 254 -14.56 6.49 -7.97
C ALA A 254 -13.52 6.40 -6.84
N ASP A 255 -13.93 6.80 -5.63
CA ASP A 255 -13.05 6.75 -4.47
C ASP A 255 -12.67 5.30 -4.13
N PRO A 256 -11.38 4.93 -4.20
CA PRO A 256 -10.91 3.58 -3.88
C PRO A 256 -11.31 3.12 -2.46
N ALA A 257 -11.43 4.03 -1.49
CA ALA A 257 -11.80 3.71 -0.12
C ALA A 257 -13.25 3.23 0.00
N THR A 258 -14.16 3.81 -0.82
CA THR A 258 -15.57 3.41 -0.84
C THR A 258 -15.82 2.08 -1.56
N ALA A 259 -14.92 1.67 -2.46
CA ALA A 259 -15.05 0.42 -3.21
C ALA A 259 -14.73 -0.84 -2.38
N SER A 260 -14.00 -0.72 -1.26
CA SER A 260 -13.60 -1.85 -0.42
C SER A 260 -14.63 -2.25 0.64
N SER A 261 -15.76 -1.55 0.74
CA SER A 261 -16.77 -1.76 1.80
C SER A 261 -17.81 -2.85 1.47
N THR A 262 -17.67 -3.55 0.34
CA THR A 262 -18.71 -4.47 -0.16
C THR A 262 -18.35 -5.96 -0.07
N VAL A 263 -17.32 -6.32 0.69
CA VAL A 263 -17.01 -7.73 0.97
C VAL A 263 -16.97 -7.91 2.49
N THR A 264 -18.14 -8.20 3.06
CA THR A 264 -18.32 -8.79 4.39
C THR A 264 -18.63 -10.27 4.22
#